data_AF-A0A2J6QTS0-F1
#
_entry.id   AF-A0A2J6QTS0-F1
#
_cell.length_a   1.000
_cell.length_b   1.000
_cell.length_c   1.000
_cell.angle_alpha   90.00
_cell.angle_beta   90.00
_cell.angle_gamma   90.00
#
_symmetry.space_group_name_H-M   'P 1'
#
loop_
_entity.id
_entity.type
_entity.pdbx_description
1 polymer ?
#
loop_
_entity_poly.entity_id
_entity_poly.type
_entity_poly.pdbx_seq_one_letter_code
_entity_poly.pdbx_strand_id
1 'polypeptide(L)'
;MEAPSLARLCPPHQLQQLQGWYSNDLVSDTVLADVFAEAKQIFEDALCENEHDKAWITSRASIKDVIQAVGDARDAYHARRNSKAWKWLVQFSSRVQYYSSVFDVMCQHHPEYAALAWGAMKLLIMGVANHEASVHQLVKALHRFADYLPRHELKLILYPSIQMQQAVAKLYSHLIHFMVHALQWYRKSQAKRAIEAIFKPSALSFQDQLTEINELSRTVDEIATTAAQAELRAVHARVEDVNKELGLARLEIKSLGDLVSLQSDRVFQVAACTQSLASHIQLDIRTQSAMIRTVQLNQIISAPFMNDIPSSGASLNYCSTFTRRQPQAVTLSQSEIDLLHHCSVDSDISYMIIETHNTSDDKALLISLLQQIQTAHRPIIWALRFPDYLNQSLCLDDIIRTLVLHALEINSNALALTTFPITLPSLRAASSQLDWLSILNRSLTGLEEVYIIIDPDFLRLAAEDNRCSAVDLLLALKNGVNGTRLKIIISSFGIDKGYFSRHSTPDSWKVIRTNNIQRQRLAKIKRQHLARVRRIRKS
;
A
#
# COMPACT_ATOMS: atom_id res chain seq x y z
N MET A 1 -23.73 34.70 -14.64
CA MET A 1 -24.41 35.02 -15.90
C MET A 1 -24.75 33.69 -16.55
N GLU A 2 -25.93 33.16 -16.21
CA GLU A 2 -26.42 31.89 -16.73
C GLU A 2 -26.99 32.11 -18.14
N ALA A 3 -26.48 31.39 -19.12
CA ALA A 3 -27.08 31.32 -20.45
C ALA A 3 -28.36 30.48 -20.36
N PRO A 4 -29.50 30.91 -20.94
CA PRO A 4 -30.72 30.14 -20.85
C PRO A 4 -30.61 28.88 -21.72
N SER A 5 -30.77 27.72 -21.09
CA SER A 5 -30.89 26.42 -21.76
C SER A 5 -32.03 26.46 -22.78
N LEU A 6 -31.72 26.26 -24.07
CA LEU A 6 -32.65 26.17 -25.19
C LEU A 6 -33.57 24.91 -25.15
N ALA A 7 -33.70 24.25 -24.00
CA ALA A 7 -34.47 23.02 -23.82
C ALA A 7 -35.98 23.24 -23.57
N ARG A 8 -36.50 24.47 -23.65
CA ARG A 8 -37.92 24.78 -23.32
C ARG A 8 -38.87 25.00 -24.51
N LEU A 9 -38.48 24.69 -25.75
CA LEU A 9 -39.29 25.07 -26.93
C LEU A 9 -39.84 23.94 -27.79
N CYS A 10 -39.64 22.65 -27.47
CA CYS A 10 -40.24 21.56 -28.25
C CYS A 10 -41.21 20.72 -27.39
N PRO A 11 -42.53 20.72 -27.69
CA PRO A 11 -43.50 19.84 -27.03
C PRO A 11 -43.18 18.36 -27.27
N PRO A 12 -43.59 17.43 -26.38
CA PRO A 12 -43.21 16.01 -26.42
C PRO A 12 -43.60 15.28 -27.71
N HIS A 13 -44.60 15.78 -28.45
CA HIS A 13 -44.96 15.27 -29.78
C HIS A 13 -43.89 15.50 -30.87
N GLN A 14 -43.04 16.53 -30.74
CA GLN A 14 -41.95 16.80 -31.70
C GLN A 14 -40.72 15.91 -31.44
N LEU A 15 -40.49 15.45 -30.21
CA LEU A 15 -39.44 14.46 -29.90
C LEU A 15 -39.77 13.08 -30.47
N GLN A 16 -41.06 12.70 -30.48
CA GLN A 16 -41.52 11.50 -31.19
C GLN A 16 -41.40 11.63 -32.71
N GLN A 17 -41.66 12.80 -33.31
CA GLN A 17 -41.42 13.02 -34.75
C GLN A 17 -39.92 13.00 -35.12
N LEU A 18 -39.03 13.44 -34.23
CA LEU A 18 -37.56 13.35 -34.42
C LEU A 18 -37.03 11.92 -34.26
N GLN A 19 -37.64 11.09 -33.41
CA GLN A 19 -37.34 9.65 -33.32
C GLN A 19 -37.79 8.86 -34.56
N GLY A 20 -38.81 9.35 -35.29
CA GLY A 20 -39.30 8.76 -36.54
C GLY A 20 -38.30 8.82 -37.70
N TRP A 21 -37.21 9.61 -37.61
CA TRP A 21 -36.20 9.68 -38.67
C TRP A 21 -35.26 8.45 -38.73
N TYR A 22 -35.14 7.69 -37.64
CA TYR A 22 -34.22 6.54 -37.52
C TYR A 22 -34.91 5.23 -37.13
N SER A 23 -36.21 5.28 -36.84
CA SER A 23 -36.95 4.07 -36.53
C SER A 23 -37.23 3.36 -37.84
N ASN A 24 -36.78 2.10 -37.93
CA ASN A 24 -37.11 1.11 -38.96
C ASN A 24 -38.63 0.82 -38.95
N ASP A 25 -39.46 1.83 -39.13
CA ASP A 25 -40.88 1.63 -39.38
C ASP A 25 -41.00 1.13 -40.81
N LEU A 26 -41.03 -0.19 -40.92
CA LEU A 26 -41.36 -0.96 -42.10
C LEU A 26 -42.63 -0.40 -42.74
N VAL A 27 -42.46 0.35 -43.85
CA VAL A 27 -43.56 0.59 -44.79
C VAL A 27 -43.23 -0.07 -46.11
N SER A 28 -43.81 -1.27 -46.23
CA SER A 28 -44.30 -1.97 -47.41
C SER A 28 -43.64 -1.67 -48.76
N ASP A 29 -43.02 -2.71 -49.33
CA ASP A 29 -42.54 -2.84 -50.71
C ASP A 29 -43.49 -2.26 -51.79
N THR A 30 -44.76 -1.99 -51.44
CA THR A 30 -45.81 -1.44 -52.29
C THR A 30 -45.54 -0.03 -52.82
N VAL A 31 -44.99 0.91 -52.05
CA VAL A 31 -44.85 2.31 -52.51
C VAL A 31 -43.73 2.47 -53.55
N LEU A 32 -42.64 1.72 -53.38
CA LEU A 32 -41.60 1.60 -54.40
C LEU A 32 -42.17 0.89 -55.63
N ALA A 33 -42.90 -0.22 -55.46
CA ALA A 33 -43.54 -0.91 -56.57
C ALA A 33 -44.48 0.00 -57.38
N ASP A 34 -45.25 0.88 -56.74
CA ASP A 34 -46.24 1.75 -57.40
C ASP A 34 -45.58 2.83 -58.29
N VAL A 35 -44.55 3.54 -57.80
CA VAL A 35 -43.84 4.59 -58.55
C VAL A 35 -43.08 4.02 -59.75
N PHE A 36 -42.55 2.80 -59.61
CA PHE A 36 -41.87 2.10 -60.69
C PHE A 36 -42.85 1.43 -61.68
N ALA A 37 -44.02 0.97 -61.21
CA ALA A 37 -45.08 0.45 -62.07
C ALA A 37 -45.65 1.54 -63.00
N GLU A 38 -45.80 2.77 -62.48
CA GLU A 38 -46.20 3.94 -63.28
C GLU A 38 -45.16 4.25 -64.38
N ALA A 39 -43.86 4.23 -64.04
CA ALA A 39 -42.79 4.41 -65.02
C ALA A 39 -42.74 3.28 -66.08
N LYS A 40 -43.05 2.03 -65.68
CA LYS A 40 -43.14 0.87 -66.58
C LYS A 40 -44.30 1.01 -67.57
N GLN A 41 -45.48 1.42 -67.12
CA GLN A 41 -46.63 1.66 -68.01
C GLN A 41 -46.32 2.73 -69.06
N ILE A 42 -45.74 3.85 -68.65
CA ILE A 42 -45.32 4.92 -69.56
C ILE A 42 -44.32 4.39 -70.61
N PHE A 43 -43.40 3.52 -70.19
CA PHE A 43 -42.41 2.90 -71.08
C PHE A 43 -43.07 1.96 -72.11
N GLU A 44 -44.01 1.12 -71.69
CA GLU A 44 -44.73 0.17 -72.55
C GLU A 44 -45.69 0.89 -73.53
N ASP A 45 -46.33 1.97 -73.10
CA ASP A 45 -47.22 2.80 -73.92
C ASP A 45 -46.44 3.61 -74.96
N ALA A 46 -45.25 4.10 -74.61
CA ALA A 46 -44.39 4.85 -75.51
C ALA A 46 -43.86 4.04 -76.72
N LEU A 47 -43.87 2.72 -76.63
CA LEU A 47 -43.36 1.77 -77.63
C LEU A 47 -44.47 1.12 -78.48
N CYS A 48 -45.74 1.45 -78.24
CA CYS A 48 -46.94 0.82 -78.82
C CYS A 48 -47.12 0.84 -80.35
N GLU A 49 -46.20 1.38 -81.15
CA GLU A 49 -46.41 1.41 -82.61
C GLU A 49 -46.08 0.08 -83.33
N ASN A 50 -45.30 -0.85 -82.76
CA ASN A 50 -44.99 -2.16 -83.38
C ASN A 50 -44.95 -3.33 -82.37
N GLU A 51 -45.79 -4.37 -82.56
CA GLU A 51 -45.83 -5.58 -81.70
C GLU A 51 -44.48 -6.34 -81.63
N HIS A 52 -43.68 -6.27 -82.69
CA HIS A 52 -42.41 -6.99 -82.79
C HIS A 52 -41.30 -6.41 -81.89
N ASP A 53 -41.35 -5.12 -81.58
CA ASP A 53 -40.41 -4.45 -80.67
C ASP A 53 -40.76 -4.74 -79.20
N LYS A 54 -42.06 -4.81 -78.87
CA LYS A 54 -42.54 -5.11 -77.52
C LYS A 54 -42.08 -6.48 -77.03
N ALA A 55 -42.21 -7.51 -77.88
CA ALA A 55 -41.78 -8.87 -77.55
C ALA A 55 -40.25 -8.99 -77.38
N TRP A 56 -39.47 -8.17 -78.09
CA TRP A 56 -38.00 -8.23 -78.08
C TRP A 56 -37.37 -7.50 -76.89
N ILE A 57 -38.03 -6.45 -76.37
CA ILE A 57 -37.58 -5.68 -75.21
C ILE A 57 -37.89 -6.39 -73.89
N THR A 58 -39.02 -7.11 -73.81
CA THR A 58 -39.40 -7.88 -72.61
C THR A 58 -38.68 -9.23 -72.53
N SER A 59 -38.15 -9.77 -73.63
CA SER A 59 -37.38 -11.02 -73.61
C SER A 59 -35.87 -10.77 -73.39
N ARG A 60 -35.40 -10.89 -72.15
CA ARG A 60 -33.97 -11.04 -71.75
C ARG A 60 -32.96 -10.10 -72.44
N ALA A 61 -33.22 -8.79 -72.47
CA ALA A 61 -32.17 -7.83 -72.81
C ALA A 61 -31.15 -7.74 -71.67
N SER A 62 -29.88 -7.99 -71.98
CA SER A 62 -28.78 -7.96 -71.00
C SER A 62 -27.83 -6.80 -71.24
N ILE A 63 -27.03 -6.45 -70.24
CA ILE A 63 -25.93 -5.48 -70.42
C ILE A 63 -24.97 -5.88 -71.55
N LYS A 64 -24.78 -7.19 -71.79
CA LYS A 64 -23.94 -7.68 -72.89
C LYS A 64 -24.51 -7.24 -74.25
N ASP A 65 -25.82 -7.20 -74.39
CA ASP A 65 -26.50 -6.73 -75.59
C ASP A 65 -26.32 -5.23 -75.83
N VAL A 66 -26.29 -4.43 -74.76
CA VAL A 66 -26.04 -2.98 -74.83
C VAL A 66 -24.58 -2.72 -75.19
N ILE A 67 -23.64 -3.42 -74.54
CA ILE A 67 -22.21 -3.32 -74.84
C ILE A 67 -21.92 -3.76 -76.28
N GLN A 68 -22.59 -4.81 -76.75
CA GLN A 68 -22.49 -5.26 -78.13
C GLN A 68 -23.03 -4.22 -79.10
N ALA A 69 -24.20 -3.62 -78.85
CA ALA A 69 -24.73 -2.55 -79.69
C ALA A 69 -23.83 -1.28 -79.71
N VAL A 70 -23.19 -0.95 -78.58
CA VAL A 70 -22.17 0.12 -78.50
C VAL A 70 -20.93 -0.25 -79.32
N GLY A 71 -20.52 -1.52 -79.26
CA GLY A 71 -19.41 -2.08 -80.04
C GLY A 71 -19.70 -2.00 -81.55
N ASP A 72 -20.86 -2.47 -81.98
CA ASP A 72 -21.31 -2.43 -83.37
C ASP A 72 -21.40 -0.99 -83.89
N ALA A 73 -21.93 -0.07 -83.08
CA ALA A 73 -21.95 1.36 -83.41
C ALA A 73 -20.53 1.95 -83.47
N ARG A 74 -19.62 1.58 -82.56
CA ARG A 74 -18.23 2.02 -82.58
C ARG A 74 -17.50 1.53 -83.84
N ASP A 75 -17.78 0.30 -84.24
CA ASP A 75 -17.18 -0.36 -85.40
C ASP A 75 -17.74 0.21 -86.72
N ALA A 76 -18.99 0.69 -86.75
CA ALA A 76 -19.50 1.49 -87.86
C ALA A 76 -18.77 2.84 -88.02
N TYR A 77 -18.29 3.44 -86.93
CA TYR A 77 -17.52 4.69 -86.92
C TYR A 77 -15.99 4.48 -87.00
N HIS A 78 -15.50 3.24 -87.14
CA HIS A 78 -14.06 2.92 -87.10
C HIS A 78 -13.24 3.59 -88.21
N ALA A 79 -13.85 3.89 -89.36
CA ALA A 79 -13.22 4.64 -90.45
C ALA A 79 -13.01 6.14 -90.14
N ARG A 80 -13.66 6.68 -89.08
CA ARG A 80 -13.59 8.10 -88.64
C ARG A 80 -13.17 8.19 -87.16
N ARG A 81 -12.02 7.58 -86.82
CA ARG A 81 -11.45 7.50 -85.45
C ARG A 81 -11.28 8.83 -84.70
N ASN A 82 -11.24 9.98 -85.39
CA ASN A 82 -11.12 11.31 -84.77
C ASN A 82 -12.46 12.03 -84.53
N SER A 83 -13.61 11.42 -84.86
CA SER A 83 -14.92 12.01 -84.58
C SER A 83 -15.17 12.17 -83.08
N LYS A 84 -15.88 13.24 -82.70
CA LYS A 84 -16.32 13.43 -81.31
C LYS A 84 -17.22 12.27 -80.87
N ALA A 85 -18.11 11.78 -81.74
CA ALA A 85 -18.99 10.64 -81.46
C ALA A 85 -18.21 9.38 -81.06
N TRP A 86 -17.14 9.02 -81.76
CA TRP A 86 -16.32 7.84 -81.44
C TRP A 86 -15.66 7.94 -80.05
N LYS A 87 -15.08 9.10 -79.71
CA LYS A 87 -14.46 9.33 -78.38
C LYS A 87 -15.48 9.19 -77.24
N TRP A 88 -16.69 9.70 -77.44
CA TRP A 88 -17.76 9.61 -76.44
C TRP A 88 -18.34 8.19 -76.34
N LEU A 89 -18.50 7.45 -77.43
CA LEU A 89 -18.91 6.03 -77.40
C LEU A 89 -17.91 5.15 -76.63
N VAL A 90 -16.60 5.41 -76.79
CA VAL A 90 -15.55 4.72 -76.02
C VAL A 90 -15.65 5.03 -74.53
N GLN A 91 -15.84 6.30 -74.15
CA GLN A 91 -16.03 6.70 -72.75
C GLN A 91 -17.34 6.19 -72.15
N PHE A 92 -18.37 6.02 -72.97
CA PHE A 92 -19.65 5.46 -72.54
C PHE A 92 -19.55 3.96 -72.27
N SER A 93 -18.91 3.20 -73.16
CA SER A 93 -18.72 1.76 -72.99
C SER A 93 -18.03 1.40 -71.68
N SER A 94 -16.97 2.12 -71.31
CA SER A 94 -16.23 1.87 -70.06
C SER A 94 -17.06 2.21 -68.82
N ARG A 95 -17.93 3.22 -68.91
CA ARG A 95 -18.82 3.60 -67.81
C ARG A 95 -20.04 2.69 -67.69
N VAL A 96 -20.70 2.32 -68.78
CA VAL A 96 -21.78 1.32 -68.77
C VAL A 96 -21.30 0.03 -68.10
N GLN A 97 -20.07 -0.41 -68.37
CA GLN A 97 -19.49 -1.57 -67.72
C GLN A 97 -19.23 -1.36 -66.22
N TYR A 98 -18.81 -0.17 -65.78
CA TYR A 98 -18.66 0.18 -64.36
C TYR A 98 -20.01 0.25 -63.61
N TYR A 99 -21.07 0.72 -64.28
CA TYR A 99 -22.40 0.84 -63.69
C TYR A 99 -23.24 -0.44 -63.83
N SER A 100 -22.79 -1.42 -64.63
CA SER A 100 -23.41 -2.74 -64.75
C SER A 100 -23.56 -3.43 -63.40
N SER A 101 -22.48 -3.46 -62.62
CA SER A 101 -22.45 -4.07 -61.30
C SER A 101 -23.32 -3.32 -60.29
N VAL A 102 -23.49 -2.01 -60.46
CA VAL A 102 -24.29 -1.16 -59.55
C VAL A 102 -25.79 -1.31 -59.82
N PHE A 103 -26.19 -1.32 -61.10
CA PHE A 103 -27.57 -1.61 -61.49
C PHE A 103 -27.99 -3.05 -61.17
N ASP A 104 -27.07 -4.02 -61.32
CA ASP A 104 -27.33 -5.43 -61.03
C ASP A 104 -27.55 -5.70 -59.53
N VAL A 105 -26.87 -4.99 -58.62
CA VAL A 105 -27.08 -5.11 -57.17
C VAL A 105 -28.46 -4.59 -56.75
N MET A 106 -28.92 -3.47 -57.33
CA MET A 106 -30.25 -2.92 -57.02
C MET A 106 -31.41 -3.72 -57.63
N CYS A 107 -31.21 -4.34 -58.79
CA CYS A 107 -32.26 -5.13 -59.44
C CYS A 107 -32.38 -6.57 -58.90
N GLN A 108 -31.62 -6.94 -57.86
CA GLN A 108 -31.68 -8.25 -57.21
C GLN A 108 -33.08 -8.61 -56.69
N HIS A 109 -33.94 -7.62 -56.44
CA HIS A 109 -35.32 -7.85 -56.02
C HIS A 109 -36.31 -7.98 -57.19
N HIS A 110 -36.01 -7.43 -58.38
CA HIS A 110 -36.89 -7.48 -59.56
C HIS A 110 -36.10 -7.46 -60.90
N PRO A 111 -35.67 -8.63 -61.41
CA PRO A 111 -34.81 -8.73 -62.60
C PRO A 111 -35.47 -8.26 -63.90
N GLU A 112 -36.80 -8.16 -63.93
CA GLU A 112 -37.59 -7.67 -65.06
C GLU A 112 -37.31 -6.18 -65.36
N TYR A 113 -36.99 -5.39 -64.32
CA TYR A 113 -36.78 -3.94 -64.46
C TYR A 113 -35.40 -3.61 -65.04
N ALA A 114 -34.37 -4.39 -64.68
CA ALA A 114 -33.06 -4.31 -65.32
C ALA A 114 -33.16 -4.59 -66.82
N ALA A 115 -33.86 -5.65 -67.20
CA ALA A 115 -34.03 -6.05 -68.59
C ALA A 115 -34.69 -4.95 -69.43
N LEU A 116 -35.69 -4.26 -68.88
CA LEU A 116 -36.38 -3.15 -69.55
C LEU A 116 -35.44 -1.95 -69.81
N ALA A 117 -34.70 -1.52 -68.79
CA ALA A 117 -33.76 -0.41 -68.90
C ALA A 117 -32.61 -0.73 -69.88
N TRP A 118 -32.08 -1.96 -69.85
CA TRP A 118 -31.06 -2.41 -70.79
C TRP A 118 -31.57 -2.52 -72.23
N GLY A 119 -32.80 -3.02 -72.43
CA GLY A 119 -33.46 -3.05 -73.75
C GLY A 119 -33.65 -1.65 -74.34
N ALA A 120 -34.08 -0.69 -73.52
CA ALA A 120 -34.21 0.73 -73.90
C ALA A 120 -32.88 1.30 -74.42
N MET A 121 -31.82 1.06 -73.66
CA MET A 121 -30.48 1.57 -73.95
C MET A 121 -29.92 1.00 -75.27
N LYS A 122 -30.14 -0.30 -75.52
CA LYS A 122 -29.74 -0.96 -76.78
C LYS A 122 -30.42 -0.32 -77.99
N LEU A 123 -31.74 -0.13 -77.92
CA LEU A 123 -32.52 0.45 -79.02
C LEU A 123 -32.17 1.92 -79.29
N LEU A 124 -31.90 2.69 -78.24
CA LEU A 124 -31.40 4.05 -78.37
C LEU A 124 -30.08 4.09 -79.14
N ILE A 125 -29.14 3.21 -78.81
CA ILE A 125 -27.81 3.20 -79.43
C ILE A 125 -27.89 2.72 -80.89
N MET A 126 -28.71 1.71 -81.15
CA MET A 126 -28.97 1.22 -82.51
C MET A 126 -29.67 2.27 -83.38
N GLY A 127 -30.62 3.03 -82.82
CA GLY A 127 -31.36 4.08 -83.53
C GLY A 127 -30.53 5.32 -83.88
N VAL A 128 -29.47 5.61 -83.10
CA VAL A 128 -28.65 6.82 -83.26
C VAL A 128 -27.39 6.56 -84.10
N ALA A 129 -27.06 5.30 -84.40
CA ALA A 129 -25.88 4.87 -85.17
C ALA A 129 -25.77 5.49 -86.59
N ASN A 130 -26.84 6.09 -87.12
CA ASN A 130 -26.86 6.76 -88.42
C ASN A 130 -26.64 8.29 -88.39
N HIS A 131 -26.45 8.95 -87.23
CA HIS A 131 -26.30 10.42 -87.14
C HIS A 131 -25.26 10.90 -86.10
N GLU A 132 -24.13 11.45 -86.56
CA GLU A 132 -22.95 11.78 -85.73
C GLU A 132 -23.20 12.85 -84.64
N ALA A 133 -23.99 13.89 -84.94
CA ALA A 133 -24.27 14.97 -83.97
C ALA A 133 -25.18 14.52 -82.82
N SER A 134 -26.08 13.56 -83.10
CA SER A 134 -27.04 13.03 -82.14
C SER A 134 -26.44 12.02 -81.17
N VAL A 135 -25.49 11.18 -81.63
CA VAL A 135 -24.74 10.24 -80.77
C VAL A 135 -24.04 11.00 -79.64
N HIS A 136 -23.39 12.12 -79.98
CA HIS A 136 -22.59 12.88 -79.02
C HIS A 136 -23.42 13.48 -77.87
N GLN A 137 -24.60 14.04 -78.17
CA GLN A 137 -25.45 14.66 -77.15
C GLN A 137 -26.10 13.62 -76.23
N LEU A 138 -26.60 12.52 -76.79
CA LEU A 138 -27.20 11.43 -76.02
C LEU A 138 -26.19 10.80 -75.05
N VAL A 139 -25.00 10.47 -75.56
CA VAL A 139 -23.94 9.85 -74.76
C VAL A 139 -23.45 10.79 -73.65
N LYS A 140 -23.35 12.09 -73.91
CA LYS A 140 -22.96 13.09 -72.90
C LYS A 140 -24.01 13.22 -71.78
N ALA A 141 -25.29 13.14 -72.10
CA ALA A 141 -26.36 13.17 -71.11
C ALA A 141 -26.35 11.91 -70.24
N LEU A 142 -26.27 10.72 -70.87
CA LEU A 142 -26.18 9.44 -70.16
C LEU A 142 -24.93 9.35 -69.27
N HIS A 143 -23.80 9.89 -69.71
CA HIS A 143 -22.57 9.94 -68.92
C HIS A 143 -22.75 10.77 -67.64
N ARG A 144 -23.42 11.93 -67.74
CA ARG A 144 -23.70 12.78 -66.57
C ARG A 144 -24.59 12.06 -65.57
N PHE A 145 -25.65 11.40 -66.03
CA PHE A 145 -26.50 10.59 -65.14
C PHE A 145 -25.68 9.57 -64.37
N ALA A 146 -24.82 8.84 -65.08
CA ALA A 146 -24.00 7.80 -64.53
C ALA A 146 -23.14 8.29 -63.34
N ASP A 147 -22.56 9.49 -63.42
CA ASP A 147 -21.71 10.06 -62.35
C ASP A 147 -22.44 10.38 -61.04
N TYR A 148 -23.78 10.50 -61.03
CA TYR A 148 -24.55 10.82 -59.82
C TYR A 148 -25.02 9.59 -59.04
N LEU A 149 -25.24 8.44 -59.70
CA LEU A 149 -25.83 7.25 -59.08
C LEU A 149 -25.04 6.68 -57.87
N PRO A 150 -23.69 6.50 -57.92
CA PRO A 150 -22.94 5.87 -56.82
C PRO A 150 -22.99 6.63 -55.48
N ARG A 151 -23.20 7.95 -55.50
CA ARG A 151 -23.19 8.78 -54.30
C ARG A 151 -24.47 8.64 -53.47
N HIS A 152 -25.56 8.24 -54.10
CA HIS A 152 -26.87 8.12 -53.46
C HIS A 152 -27.06 6.76 -52.80
N GLU A 153 -26.41 5.71 -53.30
CA GLU A 153 -26.42 4.36 -52.71
C GLU A 153 -25.76 4.33 -51.32
N LEU A 154 -24.58 4.94 -51.17
CA LEU A 154 -23.91 5.03 -49.87
C LEU A 154 -24.76 5.78 -48.83
N LYS A 155 -25.50 6.81 -49.26
CA LYS A 155 -26.38 7.60 -48.39
C LYS A 155 -27.65 6.83 -48.01
N LEU A 156 -28.16 5.99 -48.90
CA LEU A 156 -29.27 5.09 -48.62
C LEU A 156 -28.89 4.03 -47.59
N ILE A 157 -27.65 3.50 -47.64
CA ILE A 157 -27.15 2.52 -46.66
C ILE A 157 -26.93 3.17 -45.29
N LEU A 158 -26.36 4.38 -45.26
CA LEU A 158 -26.05 5.09 -44.02
C LEU A 158 -27.29 5.68 -43.35
N TYR A 159 -28.29 6.12 -44.15
CA TYR A 159 -29.48 6.81 -43.66
C TYR A 159 -30.73 6.32 -44.41
N PRO A 160 -31.21 5.09 -44.14
CA PRO A 160 -32.36 4.49 -44.84
C PRO A 160 -33.70 5.08 -44.38
N SER A 161 -33.84 6.41 -44.41
CA SER A 161 -35.09 7.08 -44.04
C SER A 161 -36.13 6.99 -45.18
N ILE A 162 -37.42 7.06 -44.83
CA ILE A 162 -38.53 7.03 -45.80
C ILE A 162 -38.34 8.10 -46.89
N GLN A 163 -37.91 9.29 -46.49
CA GLN A 163 -37.68 10.41 -47.40
C GLN A 163 -36.49 10.16 -48.32
N MET A 164 -35.43 9.52 -47.82
CA MET A 164 -34.26 9.12 -48.61
C MET A 164 -34.65 8.11 -49.70
N GLN A 165 -35.40 7.07 -49.33
CA GLN A 165 -35.85 6.04 -50.26
C GLN A 165 -36.77 6.60 -51.35
N GLN A 166 -37.71 7.48 -50.99
CA GLN A 166 -38.60 8.15 -51.96
C GLN A 166 -37.86 9.08 -52.92
N ALA A 167 -36.89 9.86 -52.42
CA ALA A 167 -36.09 10.76 -53.26
C ALA A 167 -35.23 9.98 -54.27
N VAL A 168 -34.63 8.87 -53.83
CA VAL A 168 -33.87 7.96 -54.70
C VAL A 168 -34.78 7.25 -55.72
N ALA A 169 -35.98 6.82 -55.34
CA ALA A 169 -36.95 6.21 -56.26
C ALA A 169 -37.40 7.17 -57.37
N LYS A 170 -37.69 8.42 -57.02
CA LYS A 170 -38.03 9.48 -57.99
C LYS A 170 -36.89 9.77 -58.97
N LEU A 171 -35.65 9.72 -58.49
CA LEU A 171 -34.45 9.92 -59.31
C LEU A 171 -34.34 8.87 -60.42
N TYR A 172 -34.63 7.61 -60.08
CA TYR A 172 -34.67 6.53 -61.05
C TYR A 172 -35.84 6.61 -62.02
N SER A 173 -37.02 7.02 -61.56
CA SER A 173 -38.20 7.22 -62.43
C SER A 173 -37.90 8.27 -63.53
N HIS A 174 -37.29 9.40 -63.17
CA HIS A 174 -36.91 10.42 -64.16
C HIS A 174 -35.82 9.96 -65.12
N LEU A 175 -34.87 9.12 -64.68
CA LEU A 175 -33.87 8.52 -65.56
C LEU A 175 -34.53 7.64 -66.64
N ILE A 176 -35.51 6.82 -66.25
CA ILE A 176 -36.27 5.97 -67.17
C ILE A 176 -37.09 6.83 -68.15
N HIS A 177 -37.76 7.87 -67.64
CA HIS A 177 -38.55 8.79 -68.44
C HIS A 177 -37.72 9.52 -69.51
N PHE A 178 -36.50 9.96 -69.14
CA PHE A 178 -35.53 10.54 -70.06
C PHE A 178 -35.17 9.57 -71.20
N MET A 179 -34.89 8.31 -70.88
CA MET A 179 -34.54 7.29 -71.89
C MET A 179 -35.69 7.05 -72.88
N VAL A 180 -36.93 7.03 -72.39
CA VAL A 180 -38.14 6.86 -73.22
C VAL A 180 -38.33 8.03 -74.20
N HIS A 181 -38.26 9.26 -73.69
CA HIS A 181 -38.43 10.45 -74.53
C HIS A 181 -37.34 10.59 -75.59
N ALA A 182 -36.10 10.25 -75.24
CA ALA A 182 -35.03 10.15 -76.21
C ALA A 182 -35.39 9.14 -77.31
N LEU A 183 -35.90 7.95 -76.96
CA LEU A 183 -36.19 6.88 -77.93
C LEU A 183 -37.31 7.25 -78.91
N GLN A 184 -38.40 7.84 -78.42
CA GLN A 184 -39.50 8.33 -79.25
C GLN A 184 -39.05 9.42 -80.23
N TRP A 185 -38.19 10.34 -79.77
CA TRP A 185 -37.62 11.37 -80.64
C TRP A 185 -36.77 10.76 -81.75
N TYR A 186 -36.03 9.68 -81.45
CA TYR A 186 -35.15 9.01 -82.40
C TYR A 186 -35.84 8.07 -83.41
N ARG A 187 -37.09 7.66 -83.18
CA ARG A 187 -37.83 6.77 -84.09
C ARG A 187 -38.62 7.48 -85.21
N LYS A 188 -38.86 8.80 -85.13
CA LYS A 188 -39.59 9.56 -86.18
C LYS A 188 -38.79 9.66 -87.51
N SER A 189 -39.47 9.41 -88.64
CA SER A 189 -38.92 9.32 -90.02
C SER A 189 -38.30 10.63 -90.56
N GLN A 190 -37.30 10.50 -91.46
CA GLN A 190 -36.47 11.59 -91.99
C GLN A 190 -37.25 12.78 -92.59
N ALA A 191 -38.41 12.57 -93.19
CA ALA A 191 -39.19 13.64 -93.80
C ALA A 191 -39.95 14.51 -92.78
N LYS A 192 -40.31 13.97 -91.60
CA LYS A 192 -41.01 14.72 -90.55
C LYS A 192 -40.05 15.57 -89.69
N ARG A 193 -38.77 15.16 -89.61
CA ARG A 193 -37.73 15.94 -88.91
C ARG A 193 -37.22 17.16 -89.67
N ALA A 194 -37.30 17.19 -91.00
CA ALA A 194 -36.95 18.39 -91.76
C ALA A 194 -37.94 19.54 -91.50
N ILE A 195 -39.20 19.23 -91.18
CA ILE A 195 -40.26 20.21 -90.91
C ILE A 195 -40.23 20.67 -89.43
N GLU A 196 -39.94 19.78 -88.48
CA GLU A 196 -39.73 20.17 -87.06
C GLU A 196 -38.37 20.84 -86.80
N ALA A 197 -37.37 20.70 -87.67
CA ALA A 197 -36.08 21.41 -87.54
C ALA A 197 -36.20 22.94 -87.71
N ILE A 198 -37.33 23.42 -88.25
CA ILE A 198 -37.60 24.87 -88.42
C ILE A 198 -38.25 25.48 -87.16
N PHE A 199 -38.76 24.66 -86.22
CA PHE A 199 -39.14 25.10 -84.87
C PHE A 199 -38.23 24.44 -83.83
N LYS A 200 -37.18 25.16 -83.40
CA LYS A 200 -36.37 24.78 -82.22
C LYS A 200 -37.25 24.79 -80.94
N PRO A 201 -37.40 23.63 -80.26
CA PRO A 201 -37.17 23.62 -78.81
C PRO A 201 -36.48 22.33 -78.31
N SER A 202 -35.75 21.58 -79.14
CA SER A 202 -35.20 20.26 -78.76
C SER A 202 -33.85 20.27 -78.03
N ALA A 203 -33.20 21.42 -77.88
CA ALA A 203 -32.02 21.57 -77.01
C ALA A 203 -32.39 22.06 -75.60
N LEU A 204 -33.60 22.61 -75.41
CA LEU A 204 -34.10 23.04 -74.11
C LEU A 204 -34.67 21.87 -73.30
N SER A 205 -35.48 20.98 -73.91
CA SER A 205 -36.15 19.91 -73.13
C SER A 205 -35.17 18.94 -72.43
N PHE A 206 -34.05 18.61 -73.08
CA PHE A 206 -33.02 17.77 -72.46
C PHE A 206 -32.21 18.53 -71.38
N GLN A 207 -32.12 19.86 -71.45
CA GLN A 207 -31.48 20.66 -70.40
C GLN A 207 -32.40 20.80 -69.19
N ASP A 208 -33.70 21.01 -69.42
CA ASP A 208 -34.72 21.13 -68.37
C ASP A 208 -34.84 19.83 -67.55
N GLN A 209 -34.82 18.67 -68.21
CA GLN A 209 -34.79 17.36 -67.54
C GLN A 209 -33.48 17.11 -66.76
N LEU A 210 -32.33 17.57 -67.29
CA LEU A 210 -31.05 17.46 -66.59
C LEU A 210 -30.96 18.38 -65.36
N THR A 211 -31.63 19.54 -65.38
CA THR A 211 -31.72 20.43 -64.22
C THR A 211 -32.57 19.85 -63.10
N GLU A 212 -33.72 19.24 -63.42
CA GLU A 212 -34.61 18.60 -62.44
C GLU A 212 -33.91 17.46 -61.69
N ILE A 213 -33.08 16.67 -62.37
CA ILE A 213 -32.32 15.57 -61.75
C ILE A 213 -31.18 16.11 -60.85
N ASN A 214 -30.55 17.22 -61.22
CA ASN A 214 -29.56 17.86 -60.36
C ASN A 214 -30.18 18.44 -59.08
N GLU A 215 -31.41 18.96 -59.17
CA GLU A 215 -32.19 19.41 -58.02
C GLU A 215 -32.56 18.24 -57.10
N LEU A 216 -32.99 17.11 -57.67
CA LEU A 216 -33.35 15.93 -56.90
C LEU A 216 -32.16 15.25 -56.21
N SER A 217 -31.00 15.21 -56.87
CA SER A 217 -29.72 14.77 -56.29
C SER A 217 -29.34 15.62 -55.07
N ARG A 218 -29.56 16.94 -55.15
CA ARG A 218 -29.33 17.87 -54.05
C ARG A 218 -30.28 17.61 -52.87
N THR A 219 -31.55 17.27 -53.14
CA THR A 219 -32.50 16.90 -52.09
C THR A 219 -32.04 15.67 -51.30
N VAL A 220 -31.51 14.65 -51.98
CA VAL A 220 -30.92 13.46 -51.32
C VAL A 220 -29.75 13.84 -50.41
N ASP A 221 -28.90 14.76 -50.85
CA ASP A 221 -27.75 15.24 -50.08
C ASP A 221 -28.18 16.02 -48.83
N GLU A 222 -29.21 16.86 -48.98
CA GLU A 222 -29.81 17.65 -47.89
C GLU A 222 -30.47 16.74 -46.84
N ILE A 223 -31.15 15.66 -47.24
CA ILE A 223 -31.72 14.67 -46.30
C ILE A 223 -30.62 13.96 -45.51
N ALA A 224 -29.55 13.49 -46.16
CA ALA A 224 -28.44 12.80 -45.49
C ALA A 224 -27.70 13.70 -44.50
N THR A 225 -27.46 14.96 -44.88
CA THR A 225 -26.81 15.94 -44.00
C THR A 225 -27.68 16.29 -42.79
N THR A 226 -28.99 16.41 -42.99
CA THR A 226 -29.95 16.63 -41.90
C THR A 226 -30.00 15.44 -40.95
N ALA A 227 -29.97 14.20 -41.48
CA ALA A 227 -29.89 12.99 -40.67
C ALA A 227 -28.56 12.90 -39.89
N ALA A 228 -27.42 13.22 -40.48
CA ALA A 228 -26.16 13.23 -39.73
C ALA A 228 -26.19 14.24 -38.56
N GLN A 229 -26.81 15.41 -38.76
CA GLN A 229 -26.92 16.44 -37.72
C GLN A 229 -27.85 16.03 -36.57
N ALA A 230 -28.93 15.31 -36.84
CA ALA A 230 -29.84 14.84 -35.80
C ALA A 230 -29.23 13.71 -34.95
N GLU A 231 -28.44 12.79 -35.55
CA GLU A 231 -27.67 11.80 -34.78
C GLU A 231 -26.63 12.46 -33.87
N LEU A 232 -25.89 13.44 -34.40
CA LEU A 232 -24.90 14.17 -33.63
C LEU A 232 -25.55 14.86 -32.40
N ARG A 233 -26.76 15.41 -32.54
CA ARG A 233 -27.52 15.95 -31.41
C ARG A 233 -27.93 14.88 -30.40
N ALA A 234 -28.40 13.72 -30.85
CA ALA A 234 -28.78 12.63 -29.96
C ALA A 234 -27.58 12.11 -29.16
N VAL A 235 -26.43 11.98 -29.81
CA VAL A 235 -25.16 11.61 -29.17
C VAL A 235 -24.75 12.68 -28.15
N HIS A 236 -24.81 13.96 -28.51
CA HIS A 236 -24.51 15.04 -27.57
C HIS A 236 -25.40 15.02 -26.34
N ALA A 237 -26.72 14.86 -26.50
CA ALA A 237 -27.64 14.75 -25.39
C ALA A 237 -27.29 13.58 -24.46
N ARG A 238 -26.92 12.43 -25.02
CA ARG A 238 -26.54 11.25 -24.24
C ARG A 238 -25.21 11.44 -23.50
N VAL A 239 -24.24 12.12 -24.10
CA VAL A 239 -22.98 12.48 -23.43
C VAL A 239 -23.20 13.49 -22.31
N GLU A 240 -24.09 14.46 -22.50
CA GLU A 240 -24.46 15.41 -21.42
C GLU A 240 -25.10 14.70 -20.23
N ASP A 241 -25.99 13.74 -20.47
CA ASP A 241 -26.63 12.98 -19.39
C ASP A 241 -25.62 12.11 -18.63
N VAL A 242 -24.73 11.40 -19.33
CA VAL A 242 -23.64 10.65 -18.70
C VAL A 242 -22.71 11.56 -17.89
N ASN A 243 -22.39 12.75 -18.38
CA ASN A 243 -21.57 13.72 -17.65
C ASN A 243 -22.26 14.22 -16.37
N LYS A 244 -23.59 14.39 -16.38
CA LYS A 244 -24.36 14.76 -15.18
C LYS A 244 -24.31 13.64 -14.14
N GLU A 245 -24.54 12.40 -14.55
CA GLU A 245 -24.46 11.23 -13.65
C GLU A 245 -23.05 11.08 -13.04
N LEU A 246 -22.00 11.27 -13.86
CA LEU A 246 -20.62 11.22 -13.39
C LEU A 246 -20.31 12.34 -12.38
N GLY A 247 -20.91 13.52 -12.58
CA GLY A 247 -20.82 14.65 -11.64
C GLY A 247 -21.43 14.31 -10.28
N LEU A 248 -22.61 13.69 -10.27
CA LEU A 248 -23.29 13.24 -9.05
C LEU A 248 -22.47 12.16 -8.32
N ALA A 249 -22.00 11.14 -9.04
CA ALA A 249 -21.19 10.07 -8.46
C ALA A 249 -19.88 10.60 -7.83
N ARG A 250 -19.23 11.60 -8.45
CA ARG A 250 -18.03 12.24 -7.87
C ARG A 250 -18.33 12.98 -6.56
N LEU A 251 -19.49 13.62 -6.45
CA LEU A 251 -19.90 14.30 -5.21
C LEU A 251 -20.14 13.30 -4.08
N GLU A 252 -20.80 12.18 -4.36
CA GLU A 252 -20.99 11.10 -3.38
C GLU A 252 -19.65 10.49 -2.92
N ILE A 253 -18.76 10.17 -3.86
CA ILE A 253 -17.42 9.65 -3.54
C ILE A 253 -16.65 10.63 -2.67
N LYS A 254 -16.72 11.93 -2.95
CA LYS A 254 -16.07 12.95 -2.14
C LYS A 254 -16.67 13.01 -0.73
N SER A 255 -17.99 13.00 -0.60
CA SER A 255 -18.66 12.99 0.70
C SER A 255 -18.32 11.76 1.53
N LEU A 256 -18.21 10.59 0.90
CA LEU A 256 -17.76 9.37 1.56
C LEU A 256 -16.30 9.48 1.99
N GLY A 257 -15.44 10.05 1.15
CA GLY A 257 -14.04 10.34 1.49
C GLY A 257 -13.90 11.21 2.73
N ASP A 258 -14.66 12.30 2.81
CA ASP A 258 -14.64 13.24 3.95
C ASP A 258 -15.13 12.57 5.26
N LEU A 259 -16.14 11.69 5.17
CA LEU A 259 -16.62 10.91 6.33
C LEU A 259 -15.58 9.90 6.80
N VAL A 260 -14.93 9.19 5.86
CA VAL A 260 -13.90 8.19 6.15
C VAL A 260 -12.67 8.86 6.77
N SER A 261 -12.24 10.02 6.26
CA SER A 261 -11.11 10.76 6.86
C SER A 261 -11.42 11.23 8.28
N LEU A 262 -12.62 11.77 8.51
CA LEU A 262 -13.05 12.18 9.85
C LEU A 262 -13.08 11.01 10.82
N GLN A 263 -13.55 9.85 10.38
CA GLN A 263 -13.57 8.64 11.20
C GLN A 263 -12.15 8.13 11.48
N SER A 264 -11.27 8.15 10.49
CA SER A 264 -9.85 7.79 10.65
C SER A 264 -9.15 8.67 11.68
N ASP A 265 -9.38 9.99 11.65
CA ASP A 265 -8.81 10.93 12.62
C ASP A 265 -9.29 10.66 14.05
N ARG A 266 -10.59 10.35 14.21
CA ARG A 266 -11.14 9.96 15.52
C ARG A 266 -10.52 8.67 16.05
N VAL A 267 -10.39 7.65 15.19
CA VAL A 267 -9.76 6.37 15.58
C VAL A 267 -8.30 6.58 15.97
N PHE A 268 -7.57 7.41 15.22
CA PHE A 268 -6.18 7.74 15.53
C PHE A 268 -6.05 8.49 16.86
N GLN A 269 -6.89 9.50 17.10
CA GLN A 269 -6.93 10.24 18.37
C GLN A 269 -7.24 9.33 19.55
N VAL A 270 -8.22 8.43 19.41
CA VAL A 270 -8.55 7.45 20.45
C VAL A 270 -7.36 6.55 20.70
N ALA A 271 -6.75 5.96 19.67
CA ALA A 271 -5.58 5.09 19.82
C ALA A 271 -4.40 5.78 20.51
N ALA A 272 -4.10 7.03 20.14
CA ALA A 272 -3.05 7.84 20.76
C ALA A 272 -3.36 8.13 22.24
N CYS A 273 -4.62 8.45 22.56
CA CYS A 273 -5.07 8.66 23.94
C CYS A 273 -4.93 7.38 24.77
N THR A 274 -5.37 6.23 24.26
CA THR A 274 -5.29 4.94 24.96
C THR A 274 -3.84 4.56 25.24
N GLN A 275 -2.93 4.77 24.28
CA GLN A 275 -1.50 4.47 24.45
C GLN A 275 -0.86 5.39 25.51
N SER A 276 -1.20 6.68 25.51
CA SER A 276 -0.72 7.64 26.51
C SER A 276 -1.24 7.28 27.91
N LEU A 277 -2.54 6.97 28.04
CA LEU A 277 -3.11 6.54 29.32
C LEU A 277 -2.45 5.26 29.84
N ALA A 278 -2.21 4.28 28.97
CA ALA A 278 -1.55 3.03 29.36
C ALA A 278 -0.12 3.27 29.90
N SER A 279 0.65 4.16 29.27
CA SER A 279 2.01 4.47 29.73
C SER A 279 1.99 5.22 31.06
N HIS A 280 1.08 6.18 31.23
CA HIS A 280 0.88 6.88 32.50
C HIS A 280 0.50 5.92 33.64
N ILE A 281 -0.46 5.03 33.41
CA ILE A 281 -0.87 4.02 34.41
C ILE A 281 0.31 3.12 34.78
N GLN A 282 1.13 2.69 33.81
CA GLN A 282 2.31 1.87 34.10
C GLN A 282 3.36 2.60 34.93
N LEU A 283 3.62 3.87 34.64
CA LEU A 283 4.54 4.70 35.41
C LEU A 283 4.02 4.90 36.83
N ASP A 284 2.73 5.21 36.99
CA ASP A 284 2.09 5.40 38.29
C ASP A 284 2.11 4.12 39.14
N ILE A 285 1.87 2.95 38.55
CA ILE A 285 1.96 1.67 39.27
C ILE A 285 3.40 1.40 39.74
N ARG A 286 4.39 1.69 38.90
CA ARG A 286 5.81 1.50 39.26
C ARG A 286 6.23 2.45 40.38
N THR A 287 5.85 3.73 40.29
CA THR A 287 6.19 4.73 41.33
C THR A 287 5.47 4.42 42.64
N GLN A 288 4.18 4.05 42.59
CA GLN A 288 3.43 3.61 43.77
C GLN A 288 4.04 2.36 44.40
N SER A 289 4.44 1.36 43.60
CA SER A 289 5.09 0.16 44.14
C SER A 289 6.42 0.48 44.82
N ALA A 290 7.22 1.40 44.27
CA ALA A 290 8.46 1.84 44.90
C ALA A 290 8.18 2.58 46.21
N MET A 291 7.19 3.50 46.22
CA MET A 291 6.77 4.22 47.41
C MET A 291 6.29 3.27 48.52
N ILE A 292 5.45 2.29 48.19
CA ILE A 292 4.96 1.28 49.14
C ILE A 292 6.12 0.51 49.76
N ARG A 293 7.10 0.07 48.97
CA ARG A 293 8.28 -0.64 49.48
C ARG A 293 9.11 0.24 50.41
N THR A 294 9.32 1.51 50.05
CA THR A 294 10.03 2.47 50.91
C THR A 294 9.29 2.68 52.23
N VAL A 295 7.96 2.79 52.20
CA VAL A 295 7.14 2.90 53.41
C VAL A 295 7.24 1.63 54.26
N GLN A 296 7.15 0.45 53.66
CA GLN A 296 7.29 -0.84 54.36
C GLN A 296 8.67 -1.00 54.99
N LEU A 297 9.74 -0.64 54.26
CA LEU A 297 11.11 -0.67 54.78
C LEU A 297 11.26 0.29 55.97
N ASN A 298 10.75 1.52 55.86
CA ASN A 298 10.77 2.49 56.94
C ASN A 298 9.97 2.03 58.16
N GLN A 299 8.84 1.34 57.97
CA GLN A 299 8.07 0.72 59.05
C GLN A 299 8.84 -0.42 59.74
N ILE A 300 9.62 -1.18 58.98
CA ILE A 300 10.49 -2.23 59.54
C ILE A 300 11.61 -1.61 60.37
N ILE A 301 12.33 -0.64 59.80
CA ILE A 301 13.47 0.02 60.49
C ILE A 301 13.01 0.75 61.76
N SER A 302 11.81 1.34 61.76
CA SER A 302 11.25 2.05 62.93
C SER A 302 10.54 1.15 63.95
N ALA A 303 10.52 -0.18 63.74
CA ALA A 303 9.84 -1.07 64.66
C ALA A 303 10.60 -1.17 66.00
N PRO A 304 9.90 -1.24 67.16
CA PRO A 304 10.56 -1.20 68.48
C PRO A 304 11.60 -2.29 68.72
N PHE A 305 11.41 -3.47 68.13
CA PHE A 305 12.35 -4.60 68.24
C PHE A 305 13.61 -4.45 67.37
N MET A 306 13.67 -3.40 66.53
CA MET A 306 14.80 -3.08 65.66
C MET A 306 15.64 -1.92 66.21
N ASN A 307 15.19 -1.27 67.30
CA ASN A 307 15.88 -0.13 67.92
C ASN A 307 17.28 -0.47 68.43
N ASP A 308 17.51 -1.73 68.81
CA ASP A 308 18.79 -2.22 69.32
C ASP A 308 19.79 -2.53 68.20
N ILE A 309 19.33 -2.57 66.94
CA ILE A 309 20.18 -2.87 65.78
C ILE A 309 20.69 -1.56 65.19
N PRO A 310 22.02 -1.39 65.01
CA PRO A 310 22.55 -0.16 64.44
C PRO A 310 22.15 0.00 62.98
N SER A 311 21.89 1.25 62.57
CA SER A 311 21.79 1.56 61.14
C SER A 311 23.12 1.27 60.43
N SER A 312 23.04 0.87 59.16
CA SER A 312 24.21 0.58 58.32
C SER A 312 25.21 1.74 58.30
N GLY A 313 24.71 2.97 58.17
CA GLY A 313 25.52 4.19 58.22
C GLY A 313 26.16 4.47 59.59
N ALA A 314 25.44 4.24 60.70
CA ALA A 314 25.97 4.54 62.04
C ALA A 314 27.16 3.62 62.41
N SER A 315 27.02 2.31 62.16
CA SER A 315 28.08 1.32 62.44
C SER A 315 29.32 1.54 61.57
N LEU A 316 29.14 1.85 60.28
CA LEU A 316 30.24 2.17 59.37
C LEU A 316 30.93 3.48 59.76
N ASN A 317 30.17 4.53 60.08
CA ASN A 317 30.73 5.81 60.54
C ASN A 317 31.54 5.60 61.82
N TYR A 318 30.98 4.92 62.82
CA TYR A 318 31.69 4.59 64.06
C TYR A 318 33.02 3.91 63.78
N CYS A 319 33.03 2.78 63.04
CA CYS A 319 34.26 2.06 62.71
C CYS A 319 35.26 2.90 61.91
N SER A 320 34.79 3.70 60.95
CA SER A 320 35.65 4.53 60.10
C SER A 320 36.40 5.62 60.89
N THR A 321 35.84 6.12 62.00
CA THR A 321 36.53 7.12 62.84
C THR A 321 37.81 6.56 63.47
N PHE A 322 37.84 5.28 63.82
CA PHE A 322 39.02 4.62 64.36
C PHE A 322 40.09 4.38 63.29
N THR A 323 39.67 4.04 62.07
CA THR A 323 40.59 3.90 60.93
C THR A 323 41.22 5.24 60.55
N ARG A 324 40.47 6.35 60.56
CA ARG A 324 40.99 7.70 60.28
C ARG A 324 42.03 8.19 61.31
N ARG A 325 41.95 7.68 62.55
CA ARG A 325 42.89 8.01 63.63
C ARG A 325 44.17 7.17 63.59
N GLN A 326 44.25 6.14 62.75
CA GLN A 326 45.47 5.37 62.53
C GLN A 326 46.33 6.02 61.43
N PRO A 327 47.56 6.45 61.74
CA PRO A 327 48.44 7.11 60.77
C PRO A 327 49.09 6.15 59.76
N GLN A 328 48.90 4.83 59.89
CA GLN A 328 49.57 3.83 59.05
C GLN A 328 48.56 3.01 58.25
N ALA A 329 48.61 3.14 56.92
CA ALA A 329 47.86 2.29 56.01
C ALA A 329 48.42 0.86 56.02
N VAL A 330 47.54 -0.14 56.15
CA VAL A 330 47.91 -1.56 56.00
C VAL A 330 48.21 -1.80 54.52
N THR A 331 49.48 -2.04 54.19
CA THR A 331 49.90 -2.32 52.80
C THR A 331 49.89 -3.82 52.53
N LEU A 332 49.12 -4.24 51.54
CA LEU A 332 49.14 -5.61 51.02
C LEU A 332 50.29 -5.78 50.02
N SER A 333 50.89 -6.96 50.00
CA SER A 333 51.83 -7.36 48.95
C SER A 333 51.11 -7.62 47.62
N GLN A 334 51.84 -7.54 46.50
CA GLN A 334 51.25 -7.85 45.19
C GLN A 334 50.62 -9.25 45.15
N SER A 335 51.27 -10.26 45.74
CA SER A 335 50.73 -11.61 45.83
C SER A 335 49.42 -11.69 46.62
N GLU A 336 49.25 -10.87 47.66
CA GLU A 336 48.00 -10.83 48.45
C GLU A 336 46.89 -10.09 47.69
N ILE A 337 47.24 -9.09 46.88
CA ILE A 337 46.31 -8.40 45.98
C ILE A 337 45.86 -9.35 44.85
N ASP A 338 46.79 -10.11 44.27
CA ASP A 338 46.47 -11.11 43.23
C ASP A 338 45.58 -12.22 43.80
N LEU A 339 45.81 -12.63 45.06
CA LEU A 339 44.93 -13.55 45.78
C LEU A 339 43.53 -12.98 46.00
N LEU A 340 43.41 -11.71 46.41
CA LEU A 340 42.12 -11.02 46.53
C LEU A 340 41.38 -10.98 45.19
N HIS A 341 42.09 -10.66 44.10
CA HIS A 341 41.52 -10.67 42.76
C HIS A 341 41.05 -12.08 42.37
N HIS A 342 41.86 -13.11 42.60
CA HIS A 342 41.48 -14.49 42.35
C HIS A 342 40.24 -14.89 43.18
N CYS A 343 40.21 -14.58 44.48
CA CYS A 343 39.05 -14.83 45.34
C CYS A 343 37.81 -14.02 44.91
N SER A 344 37.99 -12.89 44.21
CA SER A 344 36.86 -12.10 43.69
C SER A 344 36.25 -12.68 42.42
N VAL A 345 37.00 -13.48 41.66
CA VAL A 345 36.56 -14.10 40.39
C VAL A 345 36.10 -15.53 40.60
N ASP A 346 36.79 -16.27 41.46
CA ASP A 346 36.47 -17.66 41.79
C ASP A 346 35.13 -17.76 42.51
N SER A 347 34.30 -18.71 42.10
CA SER A 347 32.99 -19.02 42.68
C SER A 347 33.05 -19.99 43.86
N ASP A 348 34.13 -20.76 43.95
CA ASP A 348 34.25 -21.84 44.94
C ASP A 348 34.75 -21.28 46.28
N ILE A 349 35.52 -20.19 46.23
CA ILE A 349 36.00 -19.47 47.40
C ILE A 349 34.89 -18.61 48.00
N SER A 350 34.37 -19.07 49.13
CA SER A 350 33.29 -18.40 49.88
C SER A 350 33.78 -17.63 51.09
N TYR A 351 34.97 -17.94 51.63
CA TYR A 351 35.51 -17.28 52.82
C TYR A 351 36.90 -16.69 52.58
N MET A 352 37.09 -15.46 53.04
CA MET A 352 38.39 -14.78 53.07
C MET A 352 38.74 -14.45 54.52
N ILE A 353 39.76 -15.13 55.05
CA ILE A 353 40.22 -14.95 56.42
C ILE A 353 41.43 -14.03 56.42
N ILE A 354 41.32 -12.89 57.09
CA ILE A 354 42.41 -11.93 57.25
C ILE A 354 43.23 -12.32 58.48
N GLU A 355 44.55 -12.35 58.33
CA GLU A 355 45.51 -12.69 59.37
C GLU A 355 46.62 -11.62 59.42
N THR A 356 46.44 -10.60 60.27
CA THR A 356 47.48 -9.61 60.61
C THR A 356 48.17 -9.91 61.94
N HIS A 357 49.15 -9.08 62.32
CA HIS A 357 49.83 -9.18 63.62
C HIS A 357 48.96 -8.65 64.77
N ASN A 358 48.14 -7.63 64.52
CA ASN A 358 47.40 -6.91 65.54
C ASN A 358 45.92 -6.81 65.14
N THR A 359 45.03 -6.94 66.13
CA THR A 359 43.58 -6.79 65.93
C THR A 359 43.19 -5.45 65.30
N SER A 360 43.96 -4.39 65.56
CA SER A 360 43.73 -3.06 64.99
C SER A 360 43.99 -3.00 63.48
N ASP A 361 44.98 -3.75 62.98
CA ASP A 361 45.32 -3.77 61.55
C ASP A 361 44.28 -4.58 60.77
N ASP A 362 43.77 -5.68 61.33
CA ASP A 362 42.64 -6.43 60.77
C ASP A 362 41.41 -5.55 60.60
N LYS A 363 41.05 -4.78 61.63
CA LYS A 363 39.90 -3.86 61.60
C LYS A 363 40.07 -2.78 60.53
N ALA A 364 41.26 -2.19 60.42
CA ALA A 364 41.57 -1.19 59.41
C ALA A 364 41.48 -1.75 57.98
N LEU A 365 41.98 -2.97 57.78
CA LEU A 365 41.94 -3.66 56.51
C LEU A 365 40.51 -4.07 56.12
N LEU A 366 39.71 -4.59 57.05
CA LEU A 366 38.29 -4.91 56.81
C LEU A 366 37.51 -3.68 56.35
N ILE A 367 37.67 -2.53 57.01
CA ILE A 367 37.00 -1.27 56.62
C ILE A 367 37.52 -0.76 55.27
N SER A 368 38.81 -0.90 54.99
CA SER A 368 39.39 -0.52 53.71
C SER A 368 38.85 -1.39 52.57
N LEU A 369 38.74 -2.71 52.78
CA LEU A 369 38.12 -3.64 51.82
C LEU A 369 36.63 -3.33 51.63
N LEU A 370 35.90 -3.03 52.70
CA LEU A 370 34.50 -2.60 52.64
C LEU A 370 34.34 -1.39 51.71
N GLN A 371 35.15 -0.34 51.92
CA GLN A 371 35.13 0.87 51.10
C GLN A 371 35.51 0.60 49.64
N GLN A 372 36.48 -0.29 49.38
CA GLN A 372 36.84 -0.69 48.02
C GLN A 372 35.71 -1.44 47.31
N ILE A 373 35.03 -2.38 48.00
CA ILE A 373 33.90 -3.13 47.46
C ILE A 373 32.71 -2.20 47.18
N GLN A 374 32.43 -1.25 48.08
CA GLN A 374 31.43 -0.20 47.86
C GLN A 374 31.76 0.67 46.65
N THR A 375 33.02 1.07 46.49
CA THR A 375 33.50 1.87 45.34
C THR A 375 33.38 1.08 44.03
N ALA A 376 33.53 -0.24 44.07
CA ALA A 376 33.33 -1.13 42.94
C ALA A 376 31.84 -1.44 42.65
N HIS A 377 30.90 -0.81 43.36
CA HIS A 377 29.45 -1.01 43.22
C HIS A 377 28.99 -2.47 43.33
N ARG A 378 29.71 -3.29 44.11
CA ARG A 378 29.29 -4.66 44.40
C ARG A 378 28.39 -4.71 45.63
N PRO A 379 27.33 -5.55 45.66
CA PRO A 379 26.47 -5.71 46.83
C PRO A 379 27.27 -6.15 48.06
N ILE A 380 27.17 -5.40 49.15
CA ILE A 380 27.91 -5.67 50.38
C ILE A 380 27.05 -5.36 51.61
N ILE A 381 26.93 -6.33 52.51
CA ILE A 381 26.27 -6.20 53.81
C ILE A 381 27.29 -6.42 54.93
N TRP A 382 27.06 -5.85 56.11
CA TRP A 382 28.05 -5.94 57.18
C TRP A 382 27.45 -5.99 58.58
N ALA A 383 28.17 -6.64 59.48
CA ALA A 383 27.92 -6.60 60.92
C ALA A 383 29.15 -5.98 61.58
N LEU A 384 29.08 -4.67 61.82
CA LEU A 384 30.18 -3.87 62.38
C LEU A 384 29.87 -3.42 63.80
N ARG A 385 30.91 -3.09 64.57
CA ARG A 385 30.76 -2.41 65.86
C ARG A 385 30.05 -1.07 65.69
N PHE A 386 29.36 -0.67 66.75
CA PHE A 386 28.58 0.56 66.82
C PHE A 386 28.72 1.19 68.22
N PRO A 387 28.27 2.44 68.42
CA PRO A 387 28.34 3.08 69.74
C PRO A 387 27.64 2.25 70.82
N ASP A 388 28.23 2.18 72.02
CA ASP A 388 27.68 1.47 73.19
C ASP A 388 27.44 -0.03 73.06
N TYR A 389 27.95 -0.69 72.01
CA TYR A 389 27.81 -2.14 71.81
C TYR A 389 28.32 -2.99 72.99
N LEU A 390 29.32 -2.52 73.74
CA LEU A 390 29.85 -3.22 74.93
C LEU A 390 28.87 -3.25 76.11
N ASN A 391 27.90 -2.33 76.15
CA ASN A 391 26.91 -2.22 77.21
C ASN A 391 25.61 -2.96 76.88
N GLN A 392 25.51 -3.56 75.70
CA GLN A 392 24.34 -4.31 75.24
C GLN A 392 24.53 -5.81 75.39
N SER A 393 23.46 -6.53 75.69
CA SER A 393 23.43 -8.00 75.66
C SER A 393 23.28 -8.47 74.22
N LEU A 394 24.40 -8.75 73.55
CA LEU A 394 24.44 -9.17 72.16
C LEU A 394 24.51 -10.69 72.04
N CYS A 395 23.83 -11.25 71.04
CA CYS A 395 23.88 -12.66 70.69
C CYS A 395 24.15 -12.85 69.18
N LEU A 396 24.43 -14.10 68.77
CA LEU A 396 24.68 -14.43 67.36
C LEU A 396 23.48 -14.10 66.45
N ASP A 397 22.26 -14.14 66.97
CA ASP A 397 21.05 -13.77 66.22
C ASP A 397 21.06 -12.27 65.87
N ASP A 398 21.64 -11.40 66.70
CA ASP A 398 21.72 -9.96 66.44
C ASP A 398 22.63 -9.66 65.23
N ILE A 399 23.64 -10.50 64.99
CA ILE A 399 24.46 -10.43 63.76
C ILE A 399 23.58 -10.75 62.55
N ILE A 400 22.78 -11.82 62.59
CA ILE A 400 21.91 -12.20 61.47
C ILE A 400 20.84 -11.13 61.24
N ARG A 401 20.24 -10.59 62.31
CA ARG A 401 19.26 -9.49 62.22
C ARG A 401 19.85 -8.24 61.58
N THR A 402 21.09 -7.89 61.94
CA THR A 402 21.83 -6.78 61.31
C THR A 402 22.04 -7.03 59.82
N LEU A 403 22.45 -8.25 59.45
CA LEU A 403 22.64 -8.63 58.05
C LEU A 403 21.33 -8.63 57.25
N VAL A 404 20.22 -9.09 57.84
CA VAL A 404 18.88 -9.06 57.22
C VAL A 404 18.45 -7.63 56.95
N LEU A 405 18.65 -6.72 57.91
CA LEU A 405 18.33 -5.30 57.70
C LEU A 405 19.11 -4.71 56.53
N HIS A 406 20.42 -4.90 56.51
CA HIS A 406 21.25 -4.35 55.43
C HIS A 406 20.93 -5.00 54.09
N ALA A 407 20.58 -6.29 54.09
CA ALA A 407 20.13 -6.97 52.89
C ALA A 407 18.82 -6.37 52.35
N LEU A 408 17.87 -6.00 53.22
CA LEU A 408 16.64 -5.33 52.82
C LEU A 408 16.86 -3.88 52.35
N GLU A 409 17.85 -3.18 52.91
CA GLU A 409 18.26 -1.84 52.44
C GLU A 409 18.82 -1.89 51.00
N ILE A 410 19.62 -2.92 50.68
CA ILE A 410 20.23 -3.08 49.35
C ILE A 410 19.24 -3.72 48.35
N ASN A 411 18.36 -4.61 48.82
CA ASN A 411 17.40 -5.33 47.99
C ASN A 411 15.96 -5.12 48.48
N SER A 412 15.46 -3.89 48.33
CA SER A 412 14.07 -3.56 48.66
C SER A 412 13.03 -4.31 47.81
N ASN A 413 13.45 -4.93 46.69
CA ASN A 413 12.58 -5.79 45.88
C ASN A 413 12.16 -7.06 46.63
N ALA A 414 12.94 -7.52 47.61
CA ALA A 414 12.60 -8.70 48.40
C ALA A 414 11.28 -8.54 49.19
N LEU A 415 10.88 -7.29 49.49
CA LEU A 415 9.59 -6.98 50.14
C LEU A 415 8.38 -7.22 49.21
N ALA A 416 8.60 -7.30 47.90
CA ALA A 416 7.56 -7.46 46.89
C ALA A 416 7.58 -8.85 46.21
N LEU A 417 8.27 -9.83 46.81
CA LEU A 417 8.25 -11.20 46.32
C LEU A 417 6.81 -11.75 46.29
N THR A 418 6.45 -12.37 45.17
CA THR A 418 5.12 -12.97 44.97
C THR A 418 4.90 -14.21 45.83
N THR A 419 6.00 -14.88 46.21
CA THR A 419 6.01 -16.07 47.05
C THR A 419 6.68 -15.74 48.38
N PHE A 420 5.93 -15.86 49.48
CA PHE A 420 6.39 -15.60 50.85
C PHE A 420 7.08 -14.23 51.06
N PRO A 421 6.37 -13.11 50.86
CA PRO A 421 6.95 -11.78 51.04
C PRO A 421 7.48 -11.58 52.46
N ILE A 422 8.58 -10.83 52.56
CA ILE A 422 9.11 -10.41 53.86
C ILE A 422 8.24 -9.27 54.36
N THR A 423 7.53 -9.52 55.46
CA THR A 423 6.61 -8.58 56.09
C THR A 423 7.01 -8.31 57.54
N LEU A 424 6.57 -7.18 58.09
CA LEU A 424 6.83 -6.85 59.50
C LEU A 424 6.36 -7.94 60.49
N PRO A 425 5.17 -8.57 60.32
CA PRO A 425 4.79 -9.72 61.16
C PRO A 425 5.74 -10.92 61.03
N SER A 426 6.24 -11.21 59.83
CA SER A 426 7.17 -12.32 59.63
C SER A 426 8.52 -12.11 60.33
N LEU A 427 9.00 -10.86 60.39
CA LEU A 427 10.19 -10.49 61.15
C LEU A 427 9.95 -10.60 62.66
N ARG A 428 8.76 -10.19 63.14
CA ARG A 428 8.39 -10.29 64.56
C ARG A 428 8.21 -11.74 65.02
N ALA A 429 7.71 -12.60 64.13
CA ALA A 429 7.47 -14.02 64.43
C ALA A 429 8.76 -14.86 64.42
N ALA A 430 9.86 -14.34 63.88
CA ALA A 430 11.14 -15.04 63.81
C ALA A 430 11.77 -15.16 65.21
N SER A 431 11.70 -16.38 65.76
CA SER A 431 12.18 -16.67 67.13
C SER A 431 13.48 -17.46 67.17
N SER A 432 13.86 -18.10 66.06
CA SER A 432 15.06 -18.95 65.99
C SER A 432 16.09 -18.44 64.98
N GLN A 433 17.34 -18.85 65.16
CA GLN A 433 18.43 -18.60 64.22
C GLN A 433 18.07 -19.06 62.79
N LEU A 434 17.39 -20.21 62.65
CA LEU A 434 16.96 -20.75 61.36
C LEU A 434 15.91 -19.85 60.67
N ASP A 435 14.98 -19.26 61.44
CA ASP A 435 13.99 -18.32 60.90
C ASP A 435 14.67 -17.09 60.32
N TRP A 436 15.65 -16.54 61.06
CA TRP A 436 16.42 -15.37 60.64
C TRP A 436 17.30 -15.68 59.41
N LEU A 437 17.91 -16.87 59.32
CA LEU A 437 18.63 -17.33 58.13
C LEU A 437 17.72 -17.51 56.92
N SER A 438 16.50 -18.03 57.11
CA SER A 438 15.49 -18.16 56.05
C SER A 438 15.04 -16.79 55.54
N ILE A 439 14.88 -15.81 56.44
CA ILE A 439 14.58 -14.43 56.06
C ILE A 439 15.76 -13.81 55.32
N LEU A 440 16.99 -14.03 55.78
CA LEU A 440 18.20 -13.57 55.09
C LEU A 440 18.28 -14.12 53.66
N ASN A 441 18.07 -15.42 53.50
CA ASN A 441 18.04 -16.06 52.18
C ASN A 441 17.02 -15.40 51.23
N ARG A 442 15.79 -15.15 51.72
CA ARG A 442 14.76 -14.44 50.95
C ARG A 442 15.14 -13.00 50.64
N SER A 443 15.79 -12.30 51.57
CA SER A 443 16.23 -10.92 51.37
C SER A 443 17.32 -10.77 50.32
N LEU A 444 18.11 -11.82 50.08
CA LEU A 444 19.17 -11.83 49.07
C LEU A 444 18.73 -12.40 47.72
N THR A 445 17.51 -12.94 47.63
CA THR A 445 16.99 -13.54 46.40
C THR A 445 17.00 -12.54 45.24
N GLY A 446 17.57 -12.94 44.11
CA GLY A 446 17.74 -12.11 42.92
C GLY A 446 19.11 -11.42 42.80
N LEU A 447 19.96 -11.50 43.83
CA LEU A 447 21.36 -11.08 43.76
C LEU A 447 22.26 -12.26 43.40
N GLU A 448 23.18 -12.08 42.45
CA GLU A 448 24.10 -13.12 42.01
C GLU A 448 25.26 -13.38 42.99
N GLU A 449 25.80 -12.30 43.55
CA GLU A 449 26.94 -12.33 44.49
C GLU A 449 26.81 -11.22 45.52
N VAL A 450 27.07 -11.53 46.79
CA VAL A 450 27.01 -10.60 47.92
C VAL A 450 28.21 -10.79 48.84
N TYR A 451 28.86 -9.69 49.19
CA TYR A 451 29.95 -9.67 50.16
C TYR A 451 29.40 -9.46 51.58
N ILE A 452 29.90 -10.23 52.54
CA ILE A 452 29.55 -10.09 53.95
C ILE A 452 30.82 -9.75 54.72
N ILE A 453 30.80 -8.65 55.49
CA ILE A 453 31.91 -8.29 56.39
C ILE A 453 31.43 -8.35 57.83
N ILE A 454 32.13 -9.11 58.67
CA ILE A 454 31.82 -9.22 60.10
C ILE A 454 33.02 -8.74 60.91
N ASP A 455 32.79 -7.77 61.80
CA ASP A 455 33.81 -7.26 62.69
C ASP A 455 34.19 -8.30 63.76
N PRO A 456 35.49 -8.54 64.01
CA PRO A 456 35.94 -9.59 64.93
C PRO A 456 35.56 -9.35 66.39
N ASP A 457 35.48 -8.10 66.86
CA ASP A 457 35.11 -7.82 68.24
C ASP A 457 33.60 -8.04 68.42
N PHE A 458 32.80 -7.62 67.44
CA PHE A 458 31.35 -7.81 67.48
C PHE A 458 31.00 -9.31 67.43
N LEU A 459 31.65 -10.07 66.55
CA LEU A 459 31.49 -11.52 66.47
C LEU A 459 31.86 -12.23 67.77
N ARG A 460 32.98 -11.84 68.40
CA ARG A 460 33.41 -12.44 69.68
C ARG A 460 32.45 -12.12 70.82
N LEU A 461 32.01 -10.87 70.91
CA LEU A 461 31.08 -10.46 71.97
C LEU A 461 29.75 -11.19 71.85
N ALA A 462 29.20 -11.26 70.63
CA ALA A 462 27.96 -11.99 70.34
C ALA A 462 28.08 -13.51 70.55
N ALA A 463 29.29 -14.07 70.43
CA ALA A 463 29.59 -15.48 70.67
C ALA A 463 30.00 -15.77 72.12
N GLU A 464 29.91 -14.81 73.05
CA GLU A 464 30.38 -14.96 74.43
C GLU A 464 31.84 -15.45 74.51
N ASP A 465 32.70 -14.92 73.64
CA ASP A 465 34.10 -15.32 73.43
C ASP A 465 34.32 -16.78 72.98
N ASN A 466 33.25 -17.55 72.70
CA ASN A 466 33.34 -18.88 72.13
C ASN A 466 33.60 -18.82 70.61
N ARG A 467 34.88 -18.93 70.26
CA ARG A 467 35.36 -18.88 68.88
C ARG A 467 34.89 -20.05 67.99
N CYS A 468 34.44 -21.17 68.57
CA CYS A 468 33.84 -22.27 67.81
C CYS A 468 32.39 -21.93 67.42
N SER A 469 31.61 -21.35 68.34
CA SER A 469 30.25 -20.87 68.04
C SER A 469 30.23 -19.77 66.99
N ALA A 470 31.24 -18.90 66.99
CA ALA A 470 31.45 -17.93 65.91
C ALA A 470 31.65 -18.61 64.54
N VAL A 471 32.37 -19.75 64.49
CA VAL A 471 32.53 -20.54 63.27
C VAL A 471 31.22 -21.21 62.86
N ASP A 472 30.47 -21.76 63.81
CA ASP A 472 29.17 -22.40 63.54
C ASP A 472 28.20 -21.43 62.87
N LEU A 473 28.16 -20.16 63.31
CA LEU A 473 27.38 -19.10 62.66
C LEU A 473 27.81 -18.88 61.19
N LEU A 474 29.12 -18.81 60.92
CA LEU A 474 29.63 -18.58 59.56
C LEU A 474 29.25 -19.72 58.61
N LEU A 475 29.37 -20.96 59.08
CA LEU A 475 28.95 -22.14 58.33
C LEU A 475 27.43 -22.15 58.11
N ALA A 476 26.65 -21.76 59.13
CA ALA A 476 25.20 -21.64 59.02
C ALA A 476 24.77 -20.55 58.03
N LEU A 477 25.47 -19.41 57.96
CA LEU A 477 25.23 -18.35 56.97
C LEU A 477 25.44 -18.85 55.55
N LYS A 478 26.53 -19.58 55.30
CA LYS A 478 26.82 -20.13 53.97
C LYS A 478 25.83 -21.22 53.55
N ASN A 479 25.44 -22.09 54.48
CA ASN A 479 24.53 -23.21 54.20
C ASN A 479 23.06 -22.77 54.16
N GLY A 480 22.70 -21.67 54.84
CA GLY A 480 21.34 -21.15 54.91
C GLY A 480 20.92 -20.32 53.70
N VAL A 481 21.87 -19.80 52.92
CA VAL A 481 21.59 -18.97 51.73
C VAL A 481 21.81 -19.77 50.45
N ASN A 482 20.74 -19.89 49.67
CA ASN A 482 20.68 -20.66 48.43
C ASN A 482 20.43 -19.73 47.24
N GLY A 483 21.12 -19.96 46.12
CA GLY A 483 20.93 -19.20 44.88
C GLY A 483 21.69 -17.87 44.80
N THR A 484 22.24 -17.37 45.90
CA THR A 484 23.15 -16.20 45.93
C THR A 484 24.54 -16.63 46.39
N ARG A 485 25.58 -16.21 45.67
CA ARG A 485 26.98 -16.50 46.06
C ARG A 485 27.41 -15.57 47.19
N LEU A 486 27.77 -16.14 48.33
CA LEU A 486 28.27 -15.38 49.48
C LEU A 486 29.80 -15.38 49.51
N LYS A 487 30.37 -14.18 49.65
CA LYS A 487 31.80 -13.97 49.94
C LYS A 487 31.96 -13.32 51.30
N ILE A 488 32.28 -14.14 52.30
CA ILE A 488 32.35 -13.74 53.70
C ILE A 488 33.79 -13.38 54.06
N ILE A 489 34.03 -12.14 54.46
CA ILE A 489 35.34 -11.64 54.88
C ILE A 489 35.35 -11.46 56.38
N ILE A 490 36.29 -12.13 57.04
CA ILE A 490 36.41 -12.16 58.50
C ILE A 490 37.87 -12.10 58.94
N SER A 491 38.09 -11.65 60.17
CA SER A 491 39.41 -11.68 60.81
C SER A 491 39.64 -12.99 61.56
N SER A 492 40.88 -13.49 61.51
CA SER A 492 41.28 -14.70 62.24
C SER A 492 41.20 -14.55 63.76
N PHE A 493 41.18 -13.32 64.29
CA PHE A 493 40.99 -13.08 65.73
C PHE A 493 39.57 -13.41 66.20
N GLY A 494 38.60 -13.38 65.30
CA GLY A 494 37.18 -13.62 65.62
C GLY A 494 36.79 -15.10 65.69
N ILE A 495 37.66 -16.02 65.24
CA ILE A 495 37.29 -17.43 65.01
C ILE A 495 38.39 -18.41 65.45
N ASP A 496 38.01 -19.67 65.66
CA ASP A 496 38.98 -20.75 65.83
C ASP A 496 39.31 -21.34 64.45
N LYS A 497 40.52 -21.03 63.96
CA LYS A 497 40.97 -21.45 62.63
C LYS A 497 41.07 -22.97 62.47
N GLY A 498 41.43 -23.69 63.54
CA GLY A 498 41.59 -25.15 63.49
C GLY A 498 40.24 -25.87 63.51
N TYR A 499 39.27 -25.33 64.23
CA TYR A 499 37.88 -25.77 64.17
C TYR A 499 37.27 -25.44 62.80
N PHE A 500 37.45 -24.21 62.31
CA PHE A 500 37.02 -23.78 60.97
C PHE A 500 37.54 -24.72 59.87
N SER A 501 38.84 -24.99 59.83
CA SER A 501 39.44 -25.86 58.80
C SER A 501 38.91 -27.29 58.81
N ARG A 502 38.40 -27.77 59.96
CA ARG A 502 37.84 -29.13 60.09
C ARG A 502 36.38 -29.22 59.65
N HIS A 503 35.64 -28.12 59.70
CA HIS A 503 34.18 -28.09 59.48
C HIS A 503 33.80 -27.33 58.20
N SER A 504 34.72 -26.53 57.63
CA SER A 504 34.56 -25.91 56.33
C SER A 504 34.78 -26.91 55.20
N THR A 505 34.10 -26.71 54.07
CA THR A 505 34.40 -27.43 52.82
C THR A 505 35.86 -27.21 52.39
N PRO A 506 36.56 -28.25 51.89
CA PRO A 506 37.91 -28.10 51.34
C PRO A 506 37.92 -27.05 50.23
N ASP A 507 39.01 -26.28 50.15
CA ASP A 507 39.26 -25.23 49.14
C ASP A 507 38.28 -24.03 49.10
N SER A 508 37.23 -24.02 49.91
CA SER A 508 36.24 -22.92 49.92
C SER A 508 36.70 -21.65 50.64
N TRP A 509 37.95 -21.60 51.10
CA TRP A 509 38.48 -20.48 51.88
C TRP A 509 39.95 -20.22 51.61
N LYS A 510 40.35 -18.95 51.72
CA LYS A 510 41.75 -18.52 51.60
C LYS A 510 42.13 -17.59 52.75
N VAL A 511 43.42 -17.57 53.09
CA VAL A 511 43.97 -16.70 54.12
C VAL A 511 44.76 -15.57 53.49
N ILE A 512 44.39 -14.34 53.79
CA ILE A 512 45.12 -13.14 53.41
C ILE A 512 45.98 -12.75 54.60
N ARG A 513 47.30 -12.82 54.41
CA ARG A 513 48.26 -12.38 55.42
C ARG A 513 48.65 -10.94 55.12
N THR A 514 49.18 -10.23 56.11
CA THR A 514 49.83 -8.91 55.90
C THR A 514 51.27 -8.91 56.46
N ASN A 515 51.67 -10.05 57.04
CA ASN A 515 52.82 -10.17 57.92
C ASN A 515 54.19 -10.14 57.21
N ASN A 516 54.25 -10.35 55.89
CA ASN A 516 55.55 -10.54 55.22
C ASN A 516 56.35 -9.24 55.04
N ILE A 517 55.70 -8.12 54.74
CA ILE A 517 56.41 -6.85 54.44
C ILE A 517 56.79 -6.10 55.73
N GLN A 518 55.93 -6.09 56.74
CA GLN A 518 56.21 -5.40 58.01
C GLN A 518 57.19 -6.17 58.91
N ARG A 519 57.15 -7.52 58.94
CA ARG A 519 58.18 -8.32 59.66
C ARG A 519 59.58 -8.12 59.08
N GLN A 520 59.72 -8.04 57.75
CA GLN A 520 61.01 -7.75 57.12
C GLN A 520 61.53 -6.34 57.48
N ARG A 521 60.65 -5.34 57.57
CA ARG A 521 61.00 -3.97 58.01
C ARG A 521 61.37 -3.89 59.49
N LEU A 522 60.61 -4.54 60.38
CA LEU A 522 60.93 -4.60 61.81
C LEU A 522 62.21 -5.40 62.08
N ALA A 523 62.46 -6.49 61.34
CA ALA A 523 63.73 -7.21 61.39
C ALA A 523 64.90 -6.33 60.95
N LYS A 524 64.71 -5.46 59.95
CA LYS A 524 65.71 -4.47 59.52
C LYS A 524 66.00 -3.43 60.61
N ILE A 525 64.96 -2.88 61.25
CA ILE A 525 65.09 -1.93 62.37
C ILE A 525 65.78 -2.57 63.57
N LYS A 526 65.38 -3.80 63.95
CA LYS A 526 65.98 -4.53 65.07
C LYS A 526 67.45 -4.90 64.78
N ARG A 527 67.79 -5.25 63.54
CA ARG A 527 69.19 -5.44 63.10
C ARG A 527 70.00 -4.15 63.18
N GLN A 528 69.44 -3.01 62.77
CA GLN A 528 70.09 -1.70 62.88
C GLN A 528 70.30 -1.28 64.34
N HIS A 529 69.31 -1.50 65.21
CA HIS A 529 69.42 -1.23 66.64
C HIS A 529 70.48 -2.14 67.31
N LEU A 530 70.50 -3.45 67.00
CA LEU A 530 71.50 -4.37 67.52
C LEU A 530 72.91 -4.04 67.01
N ALA A 531 73.04 -3.59 65.75
CA ALA A 531 74.31 -3.10 65.22
C ALA A 531 74.78 -1.83 65.94
N ARG A 532 73.86 -0.92 66.28
CA ARG A 532 74.16 0.30 67.05
C ARG A 532 74.61 -0.02 68.48
N VAL A 533 73.92 -0.93 69.16
CA VAL A 533 74.29 -1.40 70.52
C VAL A 533 75.63 -2.13 70.52
N ARG A 534 75.93 -2.93 69.48
CA ARG A 534 77.22 -3.61 69.35
C ARG A 534 78.39 -2.65 69.07
N ARG A 535 78.14 -1.50 68.41
CA ARG A 535 79.15 -0.45 68.24
C ARG A 535 79.43 0.27 69.56
N ILE A 536 78.40 0.55 70.35
CA ILE A 536 78.52 1.21 71.67
C ILE A 536 79.25 0.31 72.69
N ARG A 537 79.13 -1.03 72.58
CA ARG A 537 79.87 -1.98 73.43
C ARG A 537 81.33 -2.22 73.03
N LYS A 538 81.78 -1.69 71.87
CA LYS A 538 83.15 -1.86 71.36
C LYS A 538 83.98 -0.57 71.44
N SER A 539 83.37 0.56 71.78
CA SER A 539 84.04 1.75 72.32
C SER A 539 84.10 1.66 73.83
#